data_AF-A0A2E8MAM5-F1
#
_entry.id   AF-A0A2E8MAM5-F1
#
_cell.length_a   1.000
_cell.length_b   1.000
_cell.length_c   1.000
_cell.angle_alpha   90.00
_cell.angle_beta   90.00
_cell.angle_gamma   90.00
#
_symmetry.space_group_name_H-M   'P 1'
#
loop_
_entity.id
_entity.type
_entity.pdbx_description
1 polymer ?
#
loop_
_entity_poly.entity_id
_entity_poly.type
_entity_poly.pdbx_seq_one_letter_code
_entity_poly.pdbx_strand_id
1 'polypeptide(L)'
;HHGHPRINSWAKDLALMKPYLHCLNINGMKEGAEFKILPLGQGEHETTMLQTLTDSGYSGPIGILDHRNDTDSKIALKANLDGLKILKNQLKLK
;
A
#
# COMPACT_ATOMS: atom_id res chain seq x y z
N HIS A 1 4.30 9.24 4.02
CA HIS A 1 5.52 9.68 4.74
C HIS A 1 5.51 9.31 6.23
N HIS A 2 4.40 9.49 6.97
CA HIS A 2 4.33 9.18 8.41
C HIS A 2 4.06 7.71 8.79
N GLY A 3 3.77 6.84 7.80
CA GLY A 3 3.39 5.44 8.06
C GLY A 3 4.54 4.50 8.43
N HIS A 4 5.80 4.81 8.05
CA HIS A 4 6.93 3.87 8.23
C HIS A 4 7.16 3.46 9.70
N PRO A 5 7.19 4.39 10.69
CA PRO A 5 7.40 4.02 12.09
C PRO A 5 6.25 3.17 12.68
N ARG A 6 5.12 3.08 11.98
CA ARG A 6 3.90 2.42 12.47
C ARG A 6 3.60 1.10 11.76
N ILE A 7 4.48 0.60 10.89
CA ILE A 7 4.29 -0.68 10.18
C ILE A 7 4.02 -1.81 11.18
N ASN A 8 4.77 -1.87 12.28
CA ASN A 8 4.59 -2.87 13.33
C ASN A 8 3.27 -2.71 14.13
N SER A 9 2.62 -1.55 14.05
CA SER A 9 1.32 -1.27 14.69
C SER A 9 0.15 -1.38 13.71
N TRP A 10 0.39 -1.77 12.45
CA TRP A 10 -0.60 -1.68 11.37
C TRP A 10 -1.94 -2.35 11.71
N ALA A 11 -1.93 -3.59 12.18
CA ALA A 11 -3.16 -4.33 12.49
C ALA A 11 -4.00 -3.62 13.59
N LYS A 12 -3.32 -3.11 14.63
CA LYS A 12 -3.97 -2.36 15.71
C LYS A 12 -4.54 -1.05 15.21
N ASP A 13 -3.77 -0.32 14.41
CA ASP A 13 -4.18 0.98 13.87
C ASP A 13 -5.36 0.84 12.92
N LEU A 14 -5.30 -0.16 12.02
CA LEU A 14 -6.40 -0.45 11.11
C LEU A 14 -7.67 -0.80 11.88
N ALA A 15 -7.61 -1.64 12.91
CA ALA A 15 -8.79 -1.98 13.70
C ALA A 15 -9.45 -0.76 14.35
N LEU A 16 -8.65 0.18 14.85
CA LEU A 16 -9.14 1.43 15.45
C LEU A 16 -9.73 2.39 14.41
N MET A 17 -9.10 2.48 13.24
CA MET A 17 -9.50 3.42 12.19
C MET A 17 -10.64 2.90 11.32
N LYS A 18 -10.75 1.58 11.09
CA LYS A 18 -11.65 0.96 10.09
C LYS A 18 -13.08 1.50 10.11
N PRO A 19 -13.76 1.68 11.28
CA PRO A 19 -15.12 2.19 11.31
C PRO A 19 -15.28 3.61 10.75
N TYR A 20 -14.18 4.36 10.66
CA TYR A 20 -14.14 5.77 10.25
C TYR A 20 -13.44 5.99 8.91
N LEU A 21 -12.96 4.93 8.24
CA LEU A 21 -12.26 5.04 6.96
C LEU A 21 -13.23 5.26 5.80
N HIS A 22 -13.07 6.37 5.09
CA HIS A 22 -13.73 6.61 3.80
C HIS A 22 -12.97 5.98 2.62
N CYS A 23 -11.64 5.94 2.70
CA CYS A 23 -10.74 5.42 1.69
C CYS A 23 -9.40 5.09 2.36
N LEU A 24 -8.64 4.16 1.77
CA LEU A 24 -7.29 3.82 2.19
C LEU A 24 -6.34 3.95 1.00
N ASN A 25 -5.29 4.75 1.14
CA ASN A 25 -4.29 4.91 0.09
C ASN A 25 -3.08 4.00 0.37
N ILE A 26 -2.57 3.34 -0.67
CA ILE A 26 -1.44 2.42 -0.61
C ILE A 26 -0.26 2.90 -1.47
N ASN A 27 0.94 2.50 -1.04
CA ASN A 27 2.20 2.65 -1.77
C ASN A 27 3.20 1.59 -1.32
N GLY A 28 4.25 1.36 -2.11
CA GLY A 28 5.40 0.57 -1.68
C GLY A 28 6.26 1.31 -0.67
N MET A 29 6.76 0.58 0.33
CA MET A 29 7.64 1.09 1.39
C MET A 29 8.75 0.07 1.67
N LYS A 30 9.98 0.56 1.80
CA LYS A 30 11.17 -0.24 2.06
C LYS A 30 12.09 0.51 3.03
N GLU A 31 12.66 -0.18 4.02
CA GLU A 31 13.59 0.46 4.93
C GLU A 31 14.88 0.90 4.20
N GLY A 32 15.38 2.10 4.56
CA GLY A 32 16.59 2.66 3.96
C GLY A 32 16.47 3.04 2.48
N ALA A 33 15.27 3.00 1.88
CA ALA A 33 15.08 3.45 0.51
C ALA A 33 15.35 4.95 0.36
N GLU A 34 16.01 5.33 -0.74
CA GLU A 34 16.26 6.73 -1.11
C GLU A 34 14.94 7.51 -1.20
N PHE A 35 13.92 6.89 -1.79
CA PHE A 35 12.56 7.41 -1.85
C PHE A 35 11.67 6.73 -0.82
N LYS A 36 10.94 7.54 -0.04
CA LYS A 36 9.96 7.06 0.95
C LYS A 36 8.72 6.41 0.32
N ILE A 37 8.53 6.56 -0.98
CA ILE A 37 7.38 6.03 -1.72
C ILE A 37 7.93 5.31 -2.94
N LEU A 38 7.65 4.01 -3.00
CA LEU A 38 7.99 3.14 -4.12
C LEU A 38 6.70 2.76 -4.86
N PRO A 39 6.80 2.37 -6.14
CA PRO A 39 5.71 1.70 -6.82
C PRO A 39 5.26 0.46 -6.02
N LEU A 40 3.97 0.14 -6.12
CA LEU A 40 3.44 -1.07 -5.50
C LEU A 40 4.23 -2.32 -5.90
N GLY A 41 4.33 -3.28 -4.97
CA GLY A 41 5.04 -4.55 -5.17
C GLY A 41 6.56 -4.44 -5.11
N GLN A 42 7.12 -3.28 -4.78
CA GLN A 42 8.56 -3.07 -4.58
C GLN A 42 8.94 -2.80 -3.12
N GLY A 43 7.96 -2.71 -2.23
CA GLY A 43 8.12 -2.61 -0.80
C GLY A 43 8.26 -3.98 -0.12
N GLU A 44 8.69 -3.94 1.13
CA GLU A 44 9.00 -5.13 1.93
C GLU A 44 7.79 -5.65 2.73
N HIS A 45 6.84 -4.77 3.02
CA HIS A 45 5.74 -5.06 3.96
C HIS A 45 4.36 -5.10 3.30
N GLU A 46 4.26 -4.78 2.01
CA GLU A 46 2.98 -4.59 1.31
C GLU A 46 2.10 -5.84 1.38
N THR A 47 2.66 -7.01 1.10
CA THR A 47 1.89 -8.27 1.10
C THR A 47 1.28 -8.55 2.48
N THR A 48 2.05 -8.44 3.56
CA THR A 48 1.56 -8.65 4.93
C THR A 48 0.53 -7.59 5.34
N MET A 49 0.76 -6.33 4.98
CA MET A 49 -0.17 -5.24 5.30
C MET A 49 -1.49 -5.37 4.54
N LEU A 50 -1.44 -5.76 3.27
CA LEU A 50 -2.64 -6.01 2.45
C LEU A 50 -3.37 -7.27 2.90
N GLN A 51 -2.68 -8.33 3.32
CA GLN A 51 -3.32 -9.50 3.93
C GLN A 51 -4.10 -9.08 5.19
N THR A 52 -3.49 -8.28 6.07
CA THR A 52 -4.16 -7.72 7.26
C THR A 52 -5.39 -6.90 6.87
N LEU A 53 -5.32 -6.13 5.79
CA LEU A 53 -6.45 -5.35 5.28
C LEU A 53 -7.58 -6.25 4.78
N THR A 54 -7.26 -7.29 4.01
CA THR A 54 -8.23 -8.30 3.54
C THR A 54 -8.89 -9.03 4.71
N ASP A 55 -8.10 -9.50 5.67
CA ASP A 55 -8.59 -10.24 6.85
C ASP A 55 -9.46 -9.38 7.75
N SER A 56 -9.21 -8.06 7.78
CA SER A 56 -10.07 -7.12 8.50
C SER A 56 -11.49 -7.05 7.91
N GLY A 57 -11.70 -7.49 6.66
CA GLY A 57 -12.96 -7.34 5.94
C GLY A 57 -13.23 -5.88 5.54
N TYR A 58 -12.19 -5.11 5.22
CA TYR A 58 -12.36 -3.77 4.65
C TYR A 58 -12.77 -3.89 3.17
N SER A 59 -13.88 -3.25 2.81
CA SER A 59 -14.44 -3.25 1.45
C SER A 59 -14.58 -1.84 0.86
N GLY A 60 -13.98 -0.84 1.53
CA GLY A 60 -14.00 0.55 1.06
C GLY A 60 -13.03 0.79 -0.10
N PRO A 61 -13.08 1.98 -0.71
CA PRO A 61 -12.17 2.38 -1.78
C PRO A 61 -10.69 2.27 -1.37
N ILE A 62 -9.85 1.89 -2.35
CA ILE A 62 -8.40 1.86 -2.23
C ILE A 62 -7.79 2.79 -3.28
N GLY A 63 -7.02 3.78 -2.83
CA GLY A 63 -6.27 4.71 -3.68
C GLY A 63 -4.82 4.28 -3.86
N ILE A 64 -4.23 4.60 -5.01
CA ILE A 64 -2.78 4.48 -5.24
C ILE A 64 -2.15 5.84 -5.02
N LEU A 65 -1.14 5.92 -4.15
CA LEU A 65 -0.46 7.18 -3.85
C LEU A 65 0.68 7.42 -4.85
N ASP A 66 0.49 8.37 -5.76
CA ASP A 66 1.54 8.87 -6.65
C ASP A 66 2.19 10.10 -6.03
N HIS A 67 3.39 9.94 -5.46
CA HIS A 67 4.17 11.03 -4.86
C HIS A 67 5.63 10.94 -5.32
N ARG A 68 5.79 10.98 -6.64
CA ARG A 68 7.07 10.93 -7.34
C ARG A 68 7.21 12.14 -8.25
N ASN A 69 7.92 13.16 -7.78
CA ASN A 69 8.10 14.41 -8.52
C ASN A 69 9.09 14.28 -9.69
N ASP A 70 9.85 13.18 -9.72
CA ASP A 70 10.88 12.87 -10.70
C ASP A 70 10.35 12.06 -11.90
N THR A 71 9.11 11.57 -11.82
CA THR A 71 8.57 10.57 -12.75
C THR A 71 7.24 11.04 -13.31
N ASP A 72 7.05 10.87 -14.62
CA ASP A 72 5.76 11.12 -15.27
C ASP A 72 4.65 10.23 -14.66
N SER A 73 3.50 10.83 -14.34
CA SER A 73 2.40 10.14 -13.65
C SER A 73 1.83 8.96 -14.44
N LYS A 74 1.85 8.96 -15.78
CA LYS A 74 1.42 7.80 -16.57
C LYS A 74 2.37 6.62 -16.37
N ILE A 75 3.68 6.89 -16.34
CA ILE A 75 4.71 5.89 -16.08
C ILE A 75 4.59 5.37 -14.64
N ALA A 76 4.45 6.27 -13.66
CA ALA A 76 4.27 5.91 -12.26
C ALA A 76 3.00 5.07 -12.04
N LEU A 77 1.87 5.47 -12.62
CA LEU A 77 0.62 4.71 -12.55
C LEU A 77 0.77 3.32 -13.16
N LYS A 78 1.42 3.22 -14.34
CA LYS A 78 1.66 1.93 -14.99
C LYS A 78 2.47 0.98 -14.10
N ALA A 79 3.54 1.48 -13.49
CA ALA A 79 4.36 0.70 -12.56
C ALA A 79 3.55 0.23 -11.34
N ASN A 80 2.73 1.11 -10.74
CA ASN A 80 1.86 0.75 -9.63
C ASN A 80 0.80 -0.29 -10.00
N LEU A 81 0.20 -0.19 -11.19
CA LEU A 81 -0.80 -1.16 -11.65
C LEU A 81 -0.18 -2.55 -11.91
N ASP A 82 1.04 -2.59 -12.44
CA ASP A 82 1.75 -3.86 -12.63
C ASP A 82 2.20 -4.45 -11.28
N GLY A 83 2.63 -3.60 -10.35
CA GLY A 83 2.86 -3.96 -8.95
C GLY A 83 1.64 -4.53 -8.24
N LEU A 84 0.48 -3.92 -8.43
CA LEU A 84 -0.78 -4.38 -7.87
C LEU A 84 -1.14 -5.79 -8.37
N LYS A 85 -0.86 -6.12 -9.64
CA LYS A 85 -1.07 -7.48 -10.16
C LYS A 85 -0.20 -8.50 -9.44
N ILE A 86 1.06 -8.16 -9.15
CA ILE A 86 1.98 -9.02 -8.40
C ILE A 86 1.41 -9.29 -7.00
N LEU A 87 1.00 -8.22 -6.30
CA LEU A 87 0.43 -8.32 -4.95
C LEU A 87 -0.87 -9.14 -4.95
N LYS A 88 -1.77 -8.90 -5.92
CA LYS A 88 -2.99 -9.69 -6.08
C LYS A 88 -2.69 -11.18 -6.25
N ASN A 89 -1.69 -11.53 -7.07
CA ASN A 89 -1.30 -12.91 -7.27
C ASN A 89 -0.74 -13.56 -6.00
N GLN A 90 0.12 -12.84 -5.26
CA GLN A 90 0.68 -13.31 -3.99
C GLN A 90 -0.41 -13.58 -2.94
N LEU A 91 -1.42 -12.69 -2.89
CA LEU A 91 -2.55 -12.79 -1.97
C LEU A 91 -3.69 -13.68 -2.50
N LYS A 92 -3.55 -14.22 -3.72
CA LYS A 92 -4.58 -15.02 -4.41
C LYS A 92 -5.93 -14.30 -4.50
N LEU A 93 -5.90 -12.98 -4.64
CA LEU A 93 -7.09 -12.14 -4.81
C LEU A 93 -7.61 -12.29 -6.25
N LYS A 94 -8.93 -12.49 -6.37
CA LYS A 94 -9.62 -12.54 -7.67
C LYS A 94 -9.56 -11.19 -8.39
#